data_AF-A0A816FJS0-F1
#
_entry.id   AF-A0A816FJS0-F1
#
_cell.length_a   1.000
_cell.length_b   1.000
_cell.length_c   1.000
_cell.angle_alpha   90.00
_cell.angle_beta   90.00
_cell.angle_gamma   90.00
#
_symmetry.space_group_name_H-M   'P 1'
#
loop_
_entity.id
_entity.type
_entity.pdbx_description
1 polymer ?
#
loop_
_entity_poly.entity_id
_entity_poly.type
_entity_poly.pdbx_seq_one_letter_code
_entity_poly.pdbx_strand_id
1 'polypeptide(L)'
;SQLRCRYLGSCIINNNTRRQCAYCRLKKCFDIKMRKDWIRTKEEKQLRQLIKLSKEQKKINNLTNHQQSLVNLPIIVRKKKTF
;
A
#
# COMPACT_ATOMS: atom_id res chain seq x y z
N SER A 1 8.76 7.47 15.50
CA SER A 1 9.40 6.39 16.26
C SER A 1 10.73 6.02 15.60
N GLN A 2 11.84 6.12 16.32
CA GLN A 2 13.17 5.80 15.79
C GLN A 2 13.46 4.30 15.99
N LEU A 3 13.91 3.59 14.95
CA LEU A 3 14.28 2.19 15.06
C LEU A 3 15.62 2.06 15.79
N ARG A 4 15.64 1.31 16.90
CA ARG A 4 16.85 1.01 17.67
C ARG A 4 17.01 -0.49 17.90
N CYS A 5 18.23 -0.98 17.89
CA CYS A 5 18.53 -2.33 18.36
C CYS A 5 18.48 -2.35 19.89
N ARG A 6 18.01 -3.46 20.49
CA ARG A 6 18.05 -3.69 21.96
C ARG A 6 19.26 -4.54 22.39
N TYR A 7 20.11 -4.87 21.43
CA TYR A 7 21.34 -5.64 21.59
C TYR A 7 22.49 -4.81 20.99
N LEU A 8 23.51 -5.45 20.43
CA LEU A 8 24.72 -4.80 19.90
C LEU A 8 24.64 -4.33 18.43
N GLY A 9 23.43 -4.23 17.86
CA GLY A 9 23.29 -3.81 16.45
C GLY A 9 23.72 -4.85 15.40
N SER A 10 24.09 -6.06 15.81
CA SER A 10 24.64 -7.13 14.97
C SER A 10 23.78 -8.42 14.96
N CYS A 11 22.49 -8.32 15.27
CA CYS A 11 21.58 -9.48 15.32
C CYS A 11 21.60 -10.31 14.03
N ILE A 12 21.67 -11.64 14.16
CA ILE A 12 21.53 -12.58 13.05
C ILE A 12 20.08 -12.53 12.53
N ILE A 13 19.90 -12.27 11.23
CA ILE A 13 18.58 -12.18 10.59
C ILE A 13 18.33 -13.39 9.68
N ASN A 14 17.42 -14.27 10.11
CA ASN A 14 16.89 -15.42 9.37
C ASN A 14 15.33 -15.46 9.46
N ASN A 15 14.68 -16.52 8.97
CA ASN A 15 13.21 -16.59 8.93
C ASN A 15 12.56 -16.51 10.33
N ASN A 16 13.22 -17.07 11.35
CA ASN A 16 12.72 -17.12 12.72
C ASN A 16 13.06 -15.84 13.50
N THR A 17 14.24 -15.26 13.26
CA THR A 17 14.75 -14.10 14.03
C THR A 17 14.43 -12.74 13.41
N ARG A 18 14.00 -12.67 12.14
CA ARG A 18 13.74 -11.39 11.43
C ARG A 18 12.70 -10.48 12.12
N ARG A 19 11.80 -11.04 12.94
CA ARG A 19 10.79 -10.26 13.68
C ARG A 19 11.33 -9.73 15.02
N GLN A 20 12.42 -10.28 15.51
CA GLN A 20 13.00 -9.92 16.80
C GLN A 20 13.71 -8.57 16.77
N CYS A 21 14.25 -8.12 15.62
CA CYS A 21 14.94 -6.84 15.51
C CYS A 21 14.67 -6.11 14.19
N ALA A 22 13.77 -5.10 14.24
CA ALA A 22 13.46 -4.26 13.09
C ALA A 22 14.66 -3.42 12.61
N TYR A 23 15.52 -2.93 13.53
CA TYR A 23 16.73 -2.18 13.17
C TYR A 23 17.71 -3.03 12.34
N CYS A 24 18.13 -4.19 12.87
CA CYS A 24 19.09 -5.06 12.17
C CYS A 24 18.49 -5.65 10.89
N ARG A 25 17.19 -5.90 10.85
CA ARG A 25 16.49 -6.30 9.62
C ARG A 25 16.59 -5.21 8.55
N LEU A 26 16.29 -3.95 8.90
CA LEU A 26 16.38 -2.84 7.97
C LEU A 26 17.82 -2.61 7.51
N LYS A 27 18.80 -2.69 8.42
CA LYS A 27 20.23 -2.64 8.08
C LYS A 27 20.58 -3.71 7.04
N LYS A 28 20.21 -4.98 7.29
CA LYS A 28 20.45 -6.06 6.33
C LYS A 28 19.77 -5.82 4.98
N CYS A 29 18.56 -5.26 4.95
CA CYS A 29 17.88 -4.88 3.70
C CYS A 29 18.71 -3.91 2.86
N PHE A 30 19.35 -2.91 3.48
CA PHE A 30 20.25 -2.00 2.77
C PHE A 30 21.60 -2.65 2.43
N ASP A 31 22.12 -3.52 3.28
CA ASP A 31 23.36 -4.26 3.02
C ASP A 31 23.22 -5.14 1.74
N ILE A 32 22.02 -5.72 1.51
CA ILE A 32 21.68 -6.44 0.25
C ILE A 32 21.21 -5.52 -0.89
N LYS A 33 21.42 -4.20 -0.76
CA LYS A 33 21.14 -3.18 -1.78
C LYS A 33 19.66 -3.00 -2.16
N MET A 34 18.72 -3.20 -1.22
CA MET A 34 17.35 -2.72 -1.44
C MET A 34 17.34 -1.20 -1.61
N ARG A 35 16.82 -0.70 -2.74
CA ARG A 35 16.79 0.73 -3.05
C ARG A 35 15.59 1.41 -2.42
N LYS A 36 15.83 2.44 -1.61
CA LYS A 36 14.78 3.28 -1.02
C LYS A 36 14.04 4.09 -2.09
N ASP A 37 14.75 4.47 -3.13
CA ASP A 37 14.28 5.35 -4.21
C ASP A 37 13.23 4.68 -5.09
N TRP A 38 13.11 3.35 -5.02
CA TRP A 38 12.06 2.58 -5.68
C TRP A 38 10.76 2.53 -4.88
N ILE A 39 10.78 2.99 -3.64
CA ILE A 39 9.59 3.08 -2.79
C ILE A 39 8.88 4.39 -3.11
N ARG A 40 7.64 4.26 -3.57
CA ARG A 40 6.77 5.40 -3.89
C ARG A 40 6.68 6.38 -2.72
N THR A 41 6.86 7.67 -3.00
CA THR A 41 6.69 8.71 -1.99
C THR A 41 5.22 8.88 -1.62
N LYS A 42 4.94 9.65 -0.57
CA LYS A 42 3.57 9.94 -0.13
C LYS A 42 2.82 10.70 -1.23
N GLU A 43 3.48 11.67 -1.84
CA GLU A 43 2.96 12.53 -2.90
C GLU A 43 2.62 11.70 -4.13
N GLU A 44 3.52 10.81 -4.56
CA GLU A 44 3.24 9.97 -5.72
C GLU A 44 2.13 8.93 -5.46
N LYS A 45 1.94 8.50 -4.21
CA LYS A 45 0.80 7.64 -3.83
C LYS A 45 -0.50 8.43 -3.91
N GLN A 46 -0.52 9.67 -3.41
CA GLN A 46 -1.68 10.56 -3.49
C GLN A 46 -2.05 10.87 -4.94
N LEU A 47 -1.07 11.23 -5.76
CA LEU A 47 -1.31 11.50 -7.19
C LEU A 47 -1.91 10.28 -7.90
N ARG A 48 -1.37 9.08 -7.67
CA ARG A 48 -1.94 7.85 -8.25
C ARG A 48 -3.37 7.59 -7.78
N GLN A 49 -3.69 7.89 -6.53
CA GLN A 49 -5.05 7.77 -6.02
C GLN A 49 -6.00 8.75 -6.73
N LEU A 50 -5.59 10.00 -6.92
CA LEU A 50 -6.39 11.01 -7.64
C LEU A 50 -6.60 10.62 -9.10
N ILE A 51 -5.55 10.14 -9.78
CA ILE A 51 -5.66 9.65 -11.17
C ILE A 51 -6.63 8.48 -11.25
N LYS A 52 -6.60 7.55 -10.28
CA LYS A 52 -7.52 6.41 -10.22
C LYS A 52 -8.97 6.89 -10.08
N LEU A 53 -9.25 7.79 -9.13
CA LEU A 53 -10.58 8.37 -8.91
C LEU A 53 -11.08 9.11 -10.15
N SER A 54 -10.22 9.90 -10.81
CA SER A 54 -10.58 10.60 -12.05
C SER A 54 -10.93 9.63 -13.18
N LYS A 55 -10.18 8.52 -13.33
CA LYS A 55 -10.50 7.48 -14.32
C LYS A 55 -11.82 6.78 -14.02
N GLU A 56 -12.11 6.52 -12.75
CA GLU A 56 -13.39 5.95 -12.31
C GLU A 56 -14.55 6.90 -12.60
N GLN A 57 -14.38 8.20 -12.32
CA GLN A 57 -15.39 9.22 -12.63
C GLN A 57 -15.65 9.34 -14.14
N LYS A 58 -14.58 9.35 -14.96
CA LYS A 58 -14.72 9.38 -16.42
C LYS A 58 -15.46 8.16 -16.95
N LYS A 59 -15.22 6.98 -16.37
CA LYS A 59 -15.98 5.77 -16.71
C LYS A 59 -17.46 5.98 -16.41
N ILE A 60 -17.80 6.44 -15.20
CA ILE A 60 -19.18 6.74 -14.77
C ILE A 60 -19.86 7.70 -15.75
N ASN A 61 -19.18 8.78 -16.12
CA ASN A 61 -19.72 9.79 -17.03
C ASN A 61 -19.95 9.26 -18.46
N ASN A 62 -19.23 8.21 -18.88
CA ASN A 62 -19.39 7.56 -20.18
C ASN A 62 -20.44 6.44 -20.19
N LEU A 63 -21.05 6.07 -19.05
CA LEU A 63 -22.17 5.12 -19.01
C LEU A 63 -23.48 5.84 -19.39
N THR A 64 -24.40 5.13 -20.03
CA THR A 64 -25.75 5.65 -20.32
C THR A 64 -26.51 5.94 -19.02
N ASN A 65 -27.47 6.88 -19.05
CA ASN A 65 -28.24 7.31 -17.86
C ASN A 65 -28.86 6.13 -17.07
N HIS A 66 -29.27 5.06 -17.75
CA HIS A 66 -29.80 3.84 -17.10
C HIS A 66 -28.73 3.02 -16.35
N GLN A 67 -27.47 3.08 -16.79
CA GLN A 67 -26.36 2.35 -16.18
C GLN A 67 -25.70 3.11 -15.01
N GLN A 68 -25.81 4.44 -14.96
CA GLN A 68 -25.25 5.29 -13.89
C GLN A 68 -25.92 5.04 -12.51
N SER A 69 -27.21 4.72 -12.48
CA SER A 69 -27.98 4.48 -11.24
C SER A 69 -27.50 3.27 -10.44
N LEU A 70 -26.93 2.25 -11.10
CA LEU A 70 -26.42 1.03 -10.48
C LEU A 70 -25.02 1.20 -9.87
N VAL A 71 -24.23 2.15 -10.36
CA VAL A 71 -22.82 2.36 -9.95
C VAL A 71 -22.71 3.22 -8.69
N ASN A 72 -23.66 4.15 -8.49
CA ASN A 72 -23.70 5.09 -7.37
C ASN A 72 -24.33 4.51 -6.08
N LEU A 73 -24.70 3.22 -6.06
CA LEU A 73 -25.13 2.59 -4.82
C LEU A 73 -23.99 2.60 -3.78
N PRO A 74 -24.28 2.95 -2.50
CA PRO A 74 -23.27 2.93 -1.44
C PRO A 74 -22.61 1.55 -1.34
N ILE A 75 -21.28 1.55 -1.14
CA ILE A 75 -20.41 0.35 -1.10
C ILE A 75 -20.95 -0.74 -0.15
N ILE A 76 -21.72 -0.36 0.87
CA ILE A 76 -22.38 -1.25 1.83
C ILE A 76 -23.31 -2.28 1.14
N VAL A 77 -23.94 -1.94 0.01
CA VAL A 77 -24.86 -2.84 -0.69
C VAL A 77 -24.12 -3.90 -1.53
N ARG A 78 -22.87 -3.63 -1.96
CA ARG A 78 -22.11 -4.55 -2.82
C ARG A 78 -21.69 -5.85 -2.13
N LYS A 79 -21.58 -5.86 -0.79
CA LYS A 79 -21.22 -7.06 0.00
C LYS A 79 -22.37 -8.06 0.20
N LYS A 80 -23.62 -7.71 -0.13
CA LYS A 80 -24.78 -8.61 0.02
C LYS A 80 -25.10 -9.44 -1.24
N LYS A 81 -24.34 -9.25 -2.33
CA LYS A 81 -24.61 -9.89 -3.64
C LYS A 81 -23.58 -10.92 -4.08
N THR A 82 -22.65 -11.28 -3.20
CA THR A 82 -21.91 -12.53 -3.32
C THR A 82 -22.65 -13.54 -2.46
N PHE A 83 -23.28 -14.51 -3.12
CA PHE A 83 -23.83 -15.72 -2.49
C PHE A 83 -22.80 -16.37 -1.57
#